data_AF-A0A2G4G566-F1
#
_entry.id   AF-A0A2G4G566-F1
#
_cell.length_a   1.000
_cell.length_b   1.000
_cell.length_c   1.000
_cell.angle_alpha   90.00
_cell.angle_beta   90.00
_cell.angle_gamma   90.00
#
_symmetry.space_group_name_H-M   'P 1'
#
loop_
_entity.id
_entity.type
_entity.pdbx_description
1 polymer ?
#
loop_
_entity_poly.entity_id
_entity_poly.type
_entity_poly.pdbx_seq_one_letter_code
_entity_poly.pdbx_strand_id
1 'polypeptide(L)'
;MAEDSTYSKHVFYKNIKTRRPSLTPRELALFAVAATLLTIMPWAWGGVVWWATMLTLGLSMGALIIAVGNFRAQTICAGIWATILVVIIVLSIRGIISGTNEILNYITFPLAALFAQLLGVGLLYDDVKSRPASEKFNNLLRCVPFWMGLALFAYFTIQGLNSWGSVTERDLFWRIFKEPYITWLPNGLKAPFLSDESDPGGMNAWRVLLTFAGPWMFFCALYIGLVHRRAYIALAWVSIITACLLAAYGYTHQLTEGTILGYPVPSNARTFGPFINRTHACTYFYFNAAIAIALTFWHFRRKKDSDRLGGPHLISFFIALLLFFGVFLTFSVGGILISLTLLLFVTPIAYFLGLPLKSGKSLGVNLINIIIFVIMLGGLAYTYKYDQLEYRIKQKLKQTSSSSVDERVALRSATAQMIGVGGLEGKVWYGWGAGSYRWVSPYFQAQQPSLQDKNQRLSTRAIYAHCDWLQMIAEWGIVGLLPVLATIGWFVIKSRRITRRGRPEVIPLFCVCILFLTHMLLDLLCWFTPILFILAFTAAMTLCTLNSNSNLEENS
;
A
#
# COMPACT_ATOMS: atom_id res chain seq x y z
N MET A 1 -51.95 -35.61 55.22
CA MET A 1 -50.95 -34.58 55.58
C MET A 1 -49.59 -35.03 55.06
N ALA A 2 -49.24 -34.61 53.86
CA ALA A 2 -47.89 -34.70 53.32
C ALA A 2 -47.78 -33.54 52.32
N GLU A 3 -47.26 -32.43 52.83
CA GLU A 3 -47.13 -31.15 52.12
C GLU A 3 -46.04 -31.18 51.05
N ASP A 4 -46.34 -30.39 50.03
CA ASP A 4 -45.49 -29.86 48.97
C ASP A 4 -44.01 -29.67 49.33
N SER A 5 -43.14 -30.27 48.52
CA SER A 5 -41.80 -29.74 48.27
C SER A 5 -41.55 -29.64 46.76
N THR A 6 -42.26 -28.69 46.14
CA THR A 6 -41.90 -28.12 44.84
C THR A 6 -40.57 -27.37 45.00
N TYR A 7 -39.48 -28.11 44.96
CA TYR A 7 -38.13 -27.56 44.83
C TYR A 7 -38.02 -26.86 43.47
N SER A 8 -38.31 -25.56 43.48
CA SER A 8 -38.00 -24.63 42.41
C SER A 8 -36.49 -24.65 42.16
N LYS A 9 -36.06 -25.51 41.22
CA LYS A 9 -34.81 -25.31 40.49
C LYS A 9 -35.00 -24.08 39.60
N HIS A 10 -34.98 -22.90 40.22
CA HIS A 10 -34.62 -21.68 39.51
C HIS A 10 -33.19 -21.87 39.03
N VAL A 11 -33.11 -22.38 37.81
CA VAL A 11 -31.91 -22.42 37.00
C VAL A 11 -31.40 -20.99 36.91
N PHE A 12 -30.44 -20.67 37.78
CA PHE A 12 -29.55 -19.52 37.69
C PHE A 12 -28.67 -19.72 36.44
N TYR A 13 -29.27 -19.68 35.24
CA TYR A 13 -28.55 -19.27 34.04
C TYR A 13 -28.25 -17.79 34.24
N LYS A 14 -27.27 -17.53 35.10
CA LYS A 14 -26.55 -16.28 35.17
C LYS A 14 -26.13 -16.04 33.74
N ASN A 15 -26.77 -15.07 33.10
CA ASN A 15 -26.43 -14.55 31.79
C ASN A 15 -24.94 -14.22 31.83
N ILE A 16 -24.09 -15.21 31.51
CA ILE A 16 -22.72 -14.98 31.13
C ILE A 16 -22.89 -14.29 29.79
N LYS A 17 -23.09 -12.97 29.85
CA LYS A 17 -22.81 -12.08 28.72
C LYS A 17 -21.41 -12.47 28.33
N THR A 18 -21.29 -13.29 27.29
CA THR A 18 -20.03 -13.79 26.75
C THR A 18 -19.17 -12.57 26.53
N ARG A 19 -18.29 -12.29 27.49
CA ARG A 19 -17.46 -11.09 27.48
C ARG A 19 -16.63 -11.26 26.23
N ARG A 20 -16.90 -10.37 25.28
CA ARG A 20 -16.29 -10.46 23.96
C ARG A 20 -14.77 -10.52 24.17
N PRO A 21 -14.05 -11.45 23.53
CA PRO A 21 -12.62 -11.61 23.80
C PRO A 21 -11.91 -10.27 23.54
N SER A 22 -11.15 -9.82 24.54
CA SER A 22 -10.30 -8.64 24.45
C SER A 22 -9.13 -8.93 23.50
N LEU A 23 -8.59 -7.87 22.88
CA LEU A 23 -7.32 -8.00 22.17
C LEU A 23 -6.26 -8.53 23.13
N THR A 24 -5.43 -9.44 22.65
CA THR A 24 -4.24 -9.88 23.42
C THR A 24 -3.24 -8.72 23.53
N PRO A 25 -2.35 -8.71 24.55
CA PRO A 25 -1.35 -7.66 24.67
C PRO A 25 -0.47 -7.53 23.41
N ARG A 26 -0.12 -8.67 22.78
CA ARG A 26 0.57 -8.69 21.48
C ARG A 26 -0.21 -8.00 20.37
N GLU A 27 -1.50 -8.31 20.24
CA GLU A 27 -2.35 -7.67 19.22
C GLU A 27 -2.52 -6.17 19.49
N LEU A 28 -2.54 -5.76 20.76
CA LEU A 28 -2.60 -4.34 21.13
C LEU A 28 -1.31 -3.62 20.74
N ALA A 29 -0.15 -4.21 21.02
CA ALA A 29 1.15 -3.67 20.62
C ALA A 29 1.26 -3.54 19.09
N LEU A 30 0.91 -4.61 18.38
CA LEU A 30 0.91 -4.62 16.92
C LEU A 30 -0.12 -3.63 16.34
N PHE A 31 -1.30 -3.54 16.95
CA PHE A 31 -2.32 -2.55 16.58
C PHE A 31 -1.78 -1.13 16.73
N ALA A 32 -1.10 -0.80 17.84
CA ALA A 32 -0.54 0.53 18.07
C ALA A 32 0.49 0.88 16.99
N VAL A 33 1.47 -0.01 16.74
CA VAL A 33 2.48 0.21 15.69
C VAL A 33 1.85 0.33 14.30
N ALA A 34 0.86 -0.52 13.98
CA ALA A 34 0.15 -0.47 12.71
C ALA A 34 -0.68 0.81 12.54
N ALA A 35 -1.33 1.29 13.60
CA ALA A 35 -2.08 2.54 13.57
C ALA A 35 -1.14 3.74 13.35
N THR A 36 0.02 3.76 14.01
CA THR A 36 1.08 4.75 13.78
C THR A 36 1.56 4.71 12.34
N LEU A 37 1.86 3.52 11.79
CA LEU A 37 2.27 3.34 10.40
C LEU A 37 1.23 3.89 9.42
N LEU A 38 -0.03 3.48 9.53
CA LEU A 38 -1.12 3.93 8.64
C LEU A 38 -1.37 5.45 8.72
N THR A 39 -1.04 6.07 9.86
CA THR A 39 -1.19 7.52 10.04
C THR A 39 -0.03 8.30 9.44
N ILE A 40 1.21 7.85 9.67
CA ILE A 40 2.43 8.57 9.26
C ILE A 40 2.79 8.29 7.80
N MET A 41 2.53 7.07 7.29
CA MET A 41 3.00 6.67 5.96
C MET A 41 2.60 7.63 4.83
N PRO A 42 1.40 8.24 4.75
CA PRO A 42 1.05 9.09 3.62
C PRO A 42 1.88 10.38 3.59
N TRP A 43 2.44 10.78 4.74
CA TRP A 43 3.36 11.90 4.88
C TRP A 43 4.78 11.55 4.42
N ALA A 44 5.09 10.30 4.10
CA ALA A 44 6.42 9.85 3.66
C ALA A 44 6.81 10.29 2.24
N TRP A 45 6.10 11.28 1.69
CA TRP A 45 6.32 11.89 0.38
C TRP A 45 6.65 10.89 -0.74
N GLY A 46 5.93 9.77 -0.77
CA GLY A 46 6.09 8.74 -1.79
C GLY A 46 7.35 7.89 -1.75
N GLY A 47 8.10 7.91 -0.65
CA GLY A 47 9.40 7.22 -0.57
C GLY A 47 10.52 7.97 -1.30
N VAL A 48 10.27 9.20 -1.78
CA VAL A 48 11.33 10.09 -2.28
C VAL A 48 12.23 10.52 -1.14
N VAL A 49 11.62 10.83 0.01
CA VAL A 49 12.32 11.19 1.24
C VAL A 49 12.86 9.94 1.91
N TRP A 50 14.19 9.87 1.99
CA TRP A 50 14.89 8.66 2.42
C TRP A 50 14.59 8.31 3.88
N TRP A 51 14.72 9.26 4.80
CA TRP A 51 14.42 9.05 6.21
C TRP A 51 12.98 8.57 6.46
N ALA A 52 12.00 8.94 5.63
CA ALA A 52 10.63 8.50 5.79
C ALA A 52 10.44 7.03 5.37
N THR A 53 11.18 6.60 4.35
CA THR A 53 11.29 5.18 3.97
C THR A 53 11.95 4.37 5.08
N MET A 54 13.01 4.89 5.69
CA MET A 54 13.69 4.29 6.84
C MET A 54 12.79 4.19 8.07
N LEU A 55 12.04 5.25 8.39
CA LEU A 55 11.08 5.27 9.49
C LEU A 55 10.01 4.17 9.31
N THR A 56 9.39 4.11 8.14
CA THR A 56 8.34 3.11 7.85
C THR A 56 8.90 1.68 7.81
N LEU A 57 10.12 1.48 7.30
CA LEU A 57 10.82 0.20 7.34
C LEU A 57 11.10 -0.25 8.78
N GLY A 58 11.60 0.65 9.64
CA GLY A 58 11.90 0.37 11.04
C GLY A 58 10.66 -0.02 11.84
N LEU A 59 9.56 0.73 11.67
CA LEU A 59 8.26 0.39 12.28
C LEU A 59 7.73 -0.96 11.76
N SER A 60 7.90 -1.27 10.47
CA SER A 60 7.45 -2.54 9.89
C SER A 60 8.26 -3.74 10.39
N MET A 61 9.58 -3.57 10.53
CA MET A 61 10.46 -4.56 11.15
C MET A 61 10.05 -4.82 12.59
N GLY A 62 9.86 -3.75 13.37
CA GLY A 62 9.35 -3.86 14.74
C GLY A 62 8.00 -4.57 14.82
N ALA A 63 7.04 -4.21 13.95
CA ALA A 63 5.75 -4.87 13.86
C ALA A 63 5.87 -6.38 13.59
N LEU A 64 6.75 -6.78 12.68
CA LEU A 64 6.99 -8.20 12.37
C LEU A 64 7.61 -8.92 13.57
N ILE A 65 8.59 -8.32 14.24
CA ILE A 65 9.20 -8.91 15.43
C ILE A 65 8.20 -8.99 16.58
N ILE A 66 7.32 -8.00 16.78
CA ILE A 66 6.21 -8.07 17.76
C ILE A 66 5.28 -9.25 17.43
N ALA A 67 4.97 -9.47 16.15
CA ALA A 67 4.05 -10.52 15.75
C ALA A 67 4.57 -11.93 16.08
N VAL A 68 5.88 -12.18 15.89
CA VAL A 68 6.47 -13.52 16.01
C VAL A 68 7.42 -13.73 17.20
N GLY A 69 7.90 -12.66 17.84
CA GLY A 69 8.85 -12.69 18.94
C GLY A 69 8.19 -12.78 20.31
N ASN A 70 8.87 -13.44 21.26
CA ASN A 70 8.50 -13.40 22.67
C ASN A 70 9.08 -12.16 23.38
N PHE A 71 8.75 -11.97 24.65
CA PHE A 71 9.28 -10.86 25.47
C PHE A 71 10.80 -10.74 25.40
N ARG A 72 11.52 -11.86 25.60
CA ARG A 72 13.00 -11.89 25.55
C ARG A 72 13.54 -11.41 24.20
N ALA A 73 12.92 -11.82 23.09
CA ALA A 73 13.29 -11.34 21.76
C ALA A 73 13.06 -9.83 21.62
N GLN A 74 11.95 -9.30 22.14
CA GLN A 74 11.72 -7.84 22.13
C GLN A 74 12.80 -7.08 22.92
N THR A 75 13.15 -7.56 24.11
CA THR A 75 14.19 -6.93 24.96
C THR A 75 15.56 -6.95 24.29
N ILE A 76 15.95 -8.08 23.69
CA ILE A 76 17.22 -8.20 22.96
C ILE A 76 17.22 -7.24 21.77
N CYS A 77 16.17 -7.22 20.96
CA CYS A 77 16.07 -6.31 19.83
C CYS A 77 16.09 -4.84 20.26
N ALA A 78 15.40 -4.48 21.35
CA ALA A 78 15.44 -3.12 21.90
C ALA A 78 16.87 -2.73 22.30
N GLY A 79 17.61 -3.63 22.97
CA GLY A 79 19.02 -3.41 23.30
C GLY A 79 19.91 -3.22 22.07
N ILE A 80 19.70 -4.01 21.02
CA ILE A 80 20.42 -3.88 19.74
C ILE A 80 20.15 -2.52 19.09
N TRP A 81 18.88 -2.12 18.96
CA TRP A 81 18.51 -0.84 18.35
C TRP A 81 19.03 0.36 19.14
N ALA A 82 18.95 0.30 20.49
CA ALA A 82 19.52 1.32 21.35
C ALA A 82 21.04 1.43 21.18
N THR A 83 21.75 0.30 21.09
CA THR A 83 23.20 0.27 20.86
C THR A 83 23.55 0.90 19.51
N ILE A 84 22.82 0.56 18.44
CA ILE A 84 23.01 1.15 17.11
C ILE A 84 22.80 2.68 17.14
N LEU A 85 21.76 3.17 17.83
CA LEU A 85 21.54 4.60 18.00
C LEU A 85 22.70 5.30 18.72
N VAL A 86 23.21 4.71 19.80
CA VAL A 86 24.37 5.24 20.53
C VAL A 86 25.59 5.30 19.60
N VAL A 87 25.85 4.26 18.82
CA VAL A 87 26.96 4.26 17.85
C VAL A 87 26.79 5.38 16.82
N ILE A 88 25.60 5.55 16.23
CA ILE A 88 25.34 6.64 15.26
C ILE A 88 25.55 8.01 15.89
N ILE A 89 25.07 8.22 17.13
CA ILE A 89 25.26 9.48 17.87
C ILE A 89 26.75 9.74 18.11
N VAL A 90 27.51 8.73 18.54
CA VAL A 90 28.97 8.86 18.75
C VAL A 90 29.69 9.18 17.43
N LEU A 91 29.34 8.53 16.33
CA LEU A 91 29.90 8.81 15.00
C LEU A 91 29.57 10.24 14.54
N SER A 92 28.37 10.72 14.82
CA SER A 92 27.94 12.08 14.51
C SER A 92 28.70 13.13 15.35
N ILE A 93 28.86 12.91 16.66
CA ILE A 93 29.65 13.79 17.54
C ILE A 93 31.11 13.86 17.08
N ARG A 94 31.66 12.76 16.56
CA ARG A 94 33.02 12.71 16.00
C ARG A 94 33.14 13.35 14.60
N GLY A 95 32.05 13.90 14.06
CA GLY A 95 32.04 14.52 12.73
C GLY A 95 32.18 13.53 11.57
N ILE A 96 32.07 12.21 11.81
CA ILE A 96 32.14 11.19 10.75
C ILE A 96 30.85 11.21 9.91
N ILE A 97 29.72 11.50 10.56
CA ILE A 97 28.43 11.72 9.90
C ILE A 97 28.09 13.20 10.10
N SER A 98 28.20 13.99 9.04
CA SER A 98 28.00 15.44 9.06
C SER A 98 26.73 15.85 8.33
N GLY A 99 25.97 16.80 8.87
CA GLY A 99 24.77 17.34 8.23
C GLY A 99 23.47 16.77 8.80
N THR A 100 22.50 17.66 9.01
CA THR A 100 21.22 17.35 9.68
C THR A 100 20.40 16.30 8.92
N ASN A 101 20.36 16.38 7.58
CA ASN A 101 19.63 15.43 6.74
C ASN A 101 20.30 14.04 6.70
N GLU A 102 21.63 13.98 6.70
CA GLU A 102 22.37 12.71 6.73
C GLU A 102 22.14 11.97 8.05
N ILE A 103 22.22 12.68 9.17
CA ILE A 103 21.97 12.09 10.49
C ILE A 103 20.54 11.50 10.57
N LEU A 104 19.53 12.22 10.07
CA LEU A 104 18.15 11.72 10.03
C LEU A 104 18.02 10.42 9.24
N ASN A 105 18.74 10.30 8.13
CA ASN A 105 18.73 9.10 7.29
C ASN A 105 19.24 7.86 8.03
N TYR A 106 20.21 8.00 8.94
CA TYR A 106 20.75 6.88 9.72
C TYR A 106 19.97 6.61 11.01
N ILE A 107 19.46 7.65 11.68
CA ILE A 107 18.77 7.50 12.98
C ILE A 107 17.34 6.99 12.84
N THR A 108 16.63 7.36 11.77
CA THR A 108 15.18 7.10 11.68
C THR A 108 14.80 5.62 11.68
N PHE A 109 15.56 4.76 10.99
CA PHE A 109 15.32 3.32 11.01
C PHE A 109 15.45 2.70 12.41
N PRO A 110 16.63 2.78 13.08
CA PRO A 110 16.79 2.17 14.40
C PRO A 110 15.93 2.86 15.47
N LEU A 111 15.63 4.16 15.35
CA LEU A 111 14.71 4.86 16.26
C LEU A 111 13.29 4.33 16.15
N ALA A 112 12.77 4.19 14.93
CA ALA A 112 11.46 3.60 14.69
C ALA A 112 11.36 2.15 15.17
N ALA A 113 12.41 1.35 14.88
CA ALA A 113 12.46 -0.03 15.33
C ALA A 113 12.51 -0.10 16.87
N LEU A 114 13.33 0.72 17.54
CA LEU A 114 13.39 0.80 18.99
C LEU A 114 12.03 1.18 19.58
N PHE A 115 11.36 2.21 19.06
CA PHE A 115 10.03 2.61 19.51
C PHE A 115 9.04 1.45 19.47
N ALA A 116 8.98 0.72 18.35
CA ALA A 116 8.13 -0.45 18.23
C ALA A 116 8.50 -1.54 19.27
N GLN A 117 9.79 -1.82 19.47
CA GLN A 117 10.21 -2.83 20.45
C GLN A 117 9.94 -2.43 21.89
N LEU A 118 10.05 -1.15 22.24
CA LEU A 118 9.70 -0.67 23.58
C LEU A 118 8.20 -0.83 23.87
N LEU A 119 7.34 -0.58 22.87
CA LEU A 119 5.90 -0.92 22.97
C LEU A 119 5.69 -2.42 23.14
N GLY A 120 6.43 -3.23 22.40
CA GLY A 120 6.44 -4.69 22.54
C GLY A 120 6.83 -5.15 23.95
N VAL A 121 7.94 -4.66 24.49
CA VAL A 121 8.42 -4.97 25.85
C VAL A 121 7.39 -4.57 26.90
N GLY A 122 6.87 -3.34 26.82
CA GLY A 122 5.92 -2.83 27.82
C GLY A 122 4.60 -3.60 27.86
N LEU A 123 4.09 -4.03 26.71
CA LEU A 123 2.81 -4.75 26.62
C LEU A 123 2.94 -6.26 26.76
N LEU A 124 4.10 -6.86 26.42
CA LEU A 124 4.30 -8.31 26.48
C LEU A 124 4.88 -8.82 27.80
N TYR A 125 5.14 -7.94 28.78
CA TYR A 125 5.74 -8.29 30.06
C TYR A 125 4.96 -9.39 30.80
N ASP A 126 3.63 -9.28 30.86
CA ASP A 126 2.74 -10.22 31.59
C ASP A 126 1.98 -11.19 30.67
N ASP A 127 2.46 -11.44 29.45
CA ASP A 127 1.67 -12.11 28.43
C ASP A 127 1.60 -13.64 28.60
N VAL A 128 0.85 -14.07 29.61
CA VAL A 128 0.50 -15.47 29.90
C VAL A 128 -0.60 -15.98 28.94
N LYS A 129 -1.32 -15.07 28.26
CA LYS A 129 -2.54 -15.38 27.48
C LYS A 129 -2.37 -15.37 25.97
N SER A 130 -1.27 -14.86 25.41
CA SER A 130 -1.06 -14.92 23.96
C SER A 130 -0.66 -16.30 23.49
N ARG A 131 -0.90 -16.55 22.19
CA ARG A 131 -0.37 -17.73 21.54
C ARG A 131 1.16 -17.74 21.62
N PRO A 132 1.79 -18.91 21.80
CA PRO A 132 3.23 -19.02 21.81
C PRO A 132 3.85 -18.34 20.60
N ALA A 133 4.91 -17.57 20.82
CA ALA A 133 5.72 -16.96 19.76
C ALA A 133 6.14 -17.99 18.69
N SER A 134 6.49 -19.21 19.12
CA SER A 134 6.83 -20.33 18.25
C SER A 134 5.71 -20.72 17.28
N GLU A 135 4.44 -20.72 17.72
CA GLU A 135 3.30 -21.01 16.84
C GLU A 135 3.14 -19.93 15.76
N LYS A 136 3.28 -18.65 16.13
CA LYS A 136 3.24 -17.53 15.18
C LYS A 136 4.37 -17.58 14.18
N PHE A 137 5.58 -17.87 14.64
CA PHE A 137 6.74 -18.06 13.78
C PHE A 137 6.53 -19.22 12.80
N ASN A 138 6.05 -20.38 13.27
CA ASN A 138 5.73 -21.52 12.41
C ASN A 138 4.66 -21.18 11.37
N ASN A 139 3.66 -20.36 11.71
CA ASN A 139 2.67 -19.87 10.76
C ASN A 139 3.26 -18.91 9.73
N LEU A 140 4.22 -18.06 10.12
CA LEU A 140 4.97 -17.22 9.18
C LEU A 140 5.77 -18.07 8.19
N LEU A 141 6.44 -19.12 8.66
CA LEU A 141 7.18 -20.06 7.80
C LEU A 141 6.29 -20.86 6.84
N ARG A 142 4.97 -20.92 7.07
CA ARG A 142 4.00 -21.52 6.15
C ARG A 142 3.35 -20.50 5.21
N CYS A 143 3.66 -19.22 5.37
CA CYS A 143 3.09 -18.13 4.60
C CYS A 143 3.80 -18.02 3.24
N VAL A 144 3.08 -18.23 2.14
CA VAL A 144 3.64 -18.12 0.78
C VAL A 144 4.19 -16.71 0.49
N PRO A 145 3.46 -15.61 0.77
CA PRO A 145 3.99 -14.25 0.61
C PRO A 145 5.30 -13.98 1.37
N PHE A 146 5.53 -14.64 2.51
CA PHE A 146 6.80 -14.50 3.25
C PHE A 146 7.97 -15.01 2.41
N TRP A 147 7.88 -16.26 1.93
CA TRP A 147 8.94 -16.85 1.10
C TRP A 147 9.10 -16.18 -0.26
N MET A 148 7.99 -15.74 -0.88
CA MET A 148 8.07 -15.03 -2.15
C MET A 148 8.73 -13.65 -2.01
N GLY A 149 8.49 -12.93 -0.91
CA GLY A 149 9.23 -11.71 -0.61
C GLY A 149 10.71 -11.97 -0.39
N LEU A 150 11.07 -12.99 0.39
CA LEU A 150 12.48 -13.38 0.58
C LEU A 150 13.16 -13.75 -0.74
N ALA A 151 12.49 -14.51 -1.60
CA ALA A 151 13.01 -14.86 -2.92
C ALA A 151 13.25 -13.62 -3.80
N LEU A 152 12.32 -12.66 -3.78
CA LEU A 152 12.46 -11.40 -4.51
C LEU A 152 13.62 -10.54 -3.98
N PHE A 153 13.79 -10.46 -2.65
CA PHE A 153 14.88 -9.69 -2.07
C PHE A 153 16.24 -10.35 -2.25
N ALA A 154 16.30 -11.69 -2.22
CA ALA A 154 17.49 -12.42 -2.61
C ALA A 154 17.84 -12.13 -4.07
N TYR A 155 16.84 -12.11 -4.95
CA TYR A 155 17.01 -11.77 -6.37
C TYR A 155 17.58 -10.35 -6.56
N PHE A 156 16.99 -9.33 -5.91
CA PHE A 156 17.53 -7.95 -5.95
C PHE A 156 18.93 -7.84 -5.36
N THR A 157 19.21 -8.59 -4.29
CA THR A 157 20.53 -8.65 -3.67
C THR A 157 21.57 -9.19 -4.65
N ILE A 158 21.25 -10.30 -5.34
CA ILE A 158 22.12 -10.89 -6.36
C ILE A 158 22.33 -9.89 -7.51
N GLN A 159 21.28 -9.22 -8.00
CA GLN A 159 21.43 -8.19 -9.03
C GLN A 159 22.33 -7.02 -8.57
N GLY A 160 22.21 -6.59 -7.31
CA GLY A 160 23.04 -5.52 -6.75
C GLY A 160 24.51 -5.91 -6.61
N LEU A 161 24.79 -7.16 -6.27
CA LEU A 161 26.16 -7.68 -6.11
C LEU A 161 26.80 -8.10 -7.45
N ASN A 162 26.00 -8.57 -8.42
CA ASN A 162 26.43 -9.01 -9.74
C ASN A 162 26.09 -7.94 -10.80
N SER A 163 26.74 -6.78 -10.72
CA SER A 163 26.44 -5.65 -11.61
C SER A 163 27.11 -5.81 -12.98
N TRP A 164 26.35 -5.66 -14.08
CA TRP A 164 26.89 -5.69 -15.45
C TRP A 164 27.52 -4.36 -15.89
N GLY A 165 27.31 -3.30 -15.11
CA GLY A 165 27.91 -2.01 -15.33
C GLY A 165 27.68 -1.05 -14.18
N SER A 166 28.38 0.08 -14.23
CA SER A 166 28.27 1.17 -13.27
C SER A 166 27.87 2.49 -13.92
N VAL A 167 27.00 3.22 -13.22
CA VAL A 167 26.61 4.58 -13.59
C VAL A 167 27.60 5.54 -12.95
N THR A 168 28.25 6.35 -13.78
CA THR A 168 29.09 7.45 -13.30
C THR A 168 28.62 8.75 -13.93
N GLU A 169 28.57 9.82 -13.14
CA GLU A 169 28.38 11.17 -13.65
C GLU A 169 29.69 11.68 -14.26
N ARG A 170 29.63 12.15 -15.49
CA ARG A 170 30.72 12.94 -16.10
C ARG A 170 30.11 14.04 -16.96
N ASP A 171 30.58 15.26 -16.79
CA ASP A 171 30.24 16.41 -17.64
C ASP A 171 28.72 16.68 -17.72
N LEU A 172 28.00 16.62 -16.58
CA LEU A 172 26.54 16.80 -16.47
C LEU A 172 25.70 15.69 -17.13
N PHE A 173 26.32 14.58 -17.56
CA PHE A 173 25.63 13.42 -18.12
C PHE A 173 26.00 12.12 -17.40
N TRP A 174 25.03 11.23 -17.29
CA TRP A 174 25.23 9.88 -16.79
C TRP A 174 25.74 8.99 -17.91
N ARG A 175 26.82 8.24 -17.66
CA ARG A 175 27.30 7.19 -18.58
C ARG A 175 27.34 5.85 -17.86
N ILE A 176 27.05 4.80 -18.60
CA ILE A 176 27.12 3.42 -18.11
C ILE A 176 28.41 2.80 -18.63
N PHE A 177 29.30 2.41 -17.72
CA PHE A 177 30.51 1.66 -18.03
C PHE A 177 30.26 0.18 -17.81
N LYS A 178 30.53 -0.65 -18.84
CA LYS A 178 30.39 -2.10 -18.73
C LYS A 178 31.46 -2.65 -17.77
N GLU A 179 31.04 -3.59 -16.93
CA GLU A 179 31.90 -4.29 -15.97
C GLU A 179 31.82 -5.80 -16.23
N PRO A 180 32.86 -6.57 -15.86
CA PRO A 180 32.78 -8.03 -15.89
C PRO A 180 31.76 -8.52 -14.86
N TYR A 181 30.88 -9.45 -15.25
CA TYR A 181 29.83 -9.99 -14.40
C TYR A 181 29.56 -11.47 -14.73
N ILE A 182 28.88 -12.15 -13.81
CA ILE A 182 28.50 -13.56 -13.96
C ILE A 182 27.20 -13.61 -14.78
N THR A 183 27.29 -14.06 -16.03
CA THR A 183 26.20 -13.98 -17.02
C THR A 183 25.01 -14.89 -16.73
N TRP A 184 25.23 -16.02 -16.06
CA TRP A 184 24.18 -16.98 -15.70
C TRP A 184 23.45 -16.62 -14.39
N LEU A 185 23.97 -15.65 -13.63
CA LEU A 185 23.29 -15.10 -12.46
C LEU A 185 22.44 -13.88 -12.84
N PRO A 186 21.36 -13.61 -12.08
CA PRO A 186 20.68 -12.32 -12.13
C PRO A 186 21.72 -11.19 -12.05
N ASN A 187 21.67 -10.26 -12.99
CA ASN A 187 22.61 -9.15 -13.06
C ASN A 187 21.88 -7.81 -13.03
N GLY A 188 22.53 -6.82 -12.42
CA GLY A 188 21.95 -5.50 -12.22
C GLY A 188 22.88 -4.36 -12.61
N LEU A 189 22.49 -3.15 -12.26
CA LEU A 189 23.26 -1.94 -12.56
C LEU A 189 23.71 -1.30 -11.24
N LYS A 190 25.01 -1.05 -11.11
CA LYS A 190 25.57 -0.31 -9.98
C LYS A 190 25.28 1.18 -10.20
N ALA A 191 24.27 1.69 -9.50
CA ALA A 191 23.83 3.07 -9.64
C ALA A 191 23.75 3.80 -8.28
N PRO A 192 23.78 5.14 -8.28
CA PRO A 192 23.66 5.94 -7.06
C PRO A 192 22.43 5.58 -6.23
N PHE A 193 22.63 5.46 -4.91
CA PHE A 193 21.57 5.15 -3.94
C PHE A 193 20.81 6.40 -3.50
N LEU A 194 21.55 7.45 -3.15
CA LEU A 194 21.00 8.74 -2.73
C LEU A 194 20.79 9.66 -3.93
N SER A 195 19.88 10.61 -3.75
CA SER A 195 19.74 11.79 -4.61
C SER A 195 20.90 12.75 -4.37
N ASP A 196 21.31 13.50 -5.39
CA ASP A 196 22.14 14.70 -5.22
C ASP A 196 21.26 15.97 -5.25
N GLU A 197 21.88 17.14 -5.06
CA GLU A 197 21.18 18.43 -5.05
C GLU A 197 20.54 18.78 -6.41
N SER A 198 21.06 18.22 -7.51
CA SER A 198 20.65 18.52 -8.88
C SER A 198 19.61 17.56 -9.48
N ASP A 199 19.50 16.32 -9.00
CA ASP A 199 18.62 15.28 -9.54
C ASP A 199 18.00 14.44 -8.40
N PRO A 200 16.76 14.76 -7.99
CA PRO A 200 16.07 13.96 -6.98
C PRO A 200 15.80 12.53 -7.50
N GLY A 201 16.31 11.54 -6.76
CA GLY A 201 15.79 10.17 -6.78
C GLY A 201 16.79 9.09 -7.20
N GLY A 202 18.00 9.06 -6.64
CA GLY A 202 18.93 7.93 -6.82
C GLY A 202 18.20 6.60 -6.66
N MET A 203 18.29 5.71 -7.64
CA MET A 203 17.53 4.47 -7.66
C MET A 203 18.46 3.33 -8.09
N ASN A 204 18.46 2.26 -7.32
CA ASN A 204 19.22 1.05 -7.58
C ASN A 204 18.54 -0.14 -6.89
N ALA A 205 19.14 -1.33 -6.98
CA ALA A 205 18.56 -2.55 -6.45
C ALA A 205 18.29 -2.47 -4.94
N TRP A 206 19.18 -1.83 -4.17
CA TRP A 206 19.04 -1.65 -2.73
C TRP A 206 17.85 -0.75 -2.39
N ARG A 207 17.67 0.36 -3.11
CA ARG A 207 16.54 1.26 -2.86
C ARG A 207 15.22 0.58 -3.21
N VAL A 208 15.15 -0.16 -4.32
CA VAL A 208 13.97 -0.95 -4.68
C VAL A 208 13.66 -1.99 -3.61
N LEU A 209 14.66 -2.74 -3.14
CA LEU A 209 14.51 -3.68 -2.03
C LEU A 209 13.86 -3.00 -0.82
N LEU A 210 14.35 -1.83 -0.43
CA LEU A 210 13.87 -1.11 0.75
C LEU A 210 12.45 -0.54 0.56
N THR A 211 12.10 -0.10 -0.64
CA THR A 211 10.73 0.31 -1.02
C THR A 211 9.71 -0.81 -0.83
N PHE A 212 10.06 -2.05 -1.17
CA PHE A 212 9.16 -3.21 -1.06
C PHE A 212 9.24 -3.91 0.31
N ALA A 213 10.38 -3.86 1.00
CA ALA A 213 10.60 -4.58 2.26
C ALA A 213 9.65 -4.11 3.39
N GLY A 214 9.44 -2.80 3.53
CA GLY A 214 8.52 -2.24 4.55
C GLY A 214 7.08 -2.79 4.41
N PRO A 215 6.41 -2.54 3.27
CA PRO A 215 5.07 -3.05 3.00
C PRO A 215 4.95 -4.57 3.12
N TRP A 216 5.97 -5.33 2.67
CA TRP A 216 5.99 -6.79 2.79
C TRP A 216 6.07 -7.25 4.26
N MET A 217 6.96 -6.68 5.06
CA MET A 217 7.05 -6.98 6.50
C MET A 217 5.75 -6.61 7.20
N PHE A 218 5.17 -5.47 6.85
CA PHE A 218 3.89 -5.01 7.39
C PHE A 218 2.75 -5.97 7.07
N PHE A 219 2.63 -6.43 5.82
CA PHE A 219 1.67 -7.46 5.45
C PHE A 219 1.85 -8.72 6.30
N CYS A 220 3.08 -9.22 6.41
CA CYS A 220 3.40 -10.43 7.18
C CYS A 220 3.05 -10.25 8.67
N ALA A 221 3.39 -9.09 9.25
CA ALA A 221 3.11 -8.74 10.63
C ALA A 221 1.60 -8.74 10.90
N LEU A 222 0.82 -8.05 10.06
CA LEU A 222 -0.64 -8.01 10.19
C LEU A 222 -1.25 -9.41 10.04
N TYR A 223 -0.92 -10.10 8.95
CA TYR A 223 -1.51 -11.40 8.61
C TYR A 223 -1.26 -12.47 9.68
N ILE A 224 -0.08 -12.49 10.28
CA ILE A 224 0.29 -13.47 11.31
C ILE A 224 -0.11 -12.98 12.71
N GLY A 225 0.09 -11.70 13.01
CA GLY A 225 -0.02 -11.13 14.35
C GLY A 225 -1.44 -10.73 14.75
N LEU A 226 -2.24 -10.16 13.84
CA LEU A 226 -3.62 -9.75 14.14
C LEU A 226 -4.61 -10.86 13.78
N VAL A 227 -5.14 -11.56 14.78
CA VAL A 227 -6.10 -12.66 14.56
C VAL A 227 -7.53 -12.14 14.66
N HIS A 228 -7.77 -11.20 15.58
CA HIS A 228 -9.10 -10.69 15.83
C HIS A 228 -9.52 -9.66 14.78
N ARG A 229 -10.66 -9.92 14.12
CA ARG A 229 -11.27 -8.98 13.15
C ARG A 229 -11.43 -7.55 13.69
N ARG A 230 -11.63 -7.41 15.01
CA ARG A 230 -11.79 -6.10 15.67
C ARG A 230 -10.58 -5.20 15.53
N ALA A 231 -9.38 -5.76 15.58
CA ALA A 231 -8.16 -5.00 15.36
C ALA A 231 -8.17 -4.41 13.94
N TYR A 232 -8.50 -5.21 12.93
CA TYR A 232 -8.62 -4.73 11.54
C TYR A 232 -9.70 -3.67 11.36
N ILE A 233 -10.86 -3.82 12.01
CA ILE A 233 -11.93 -2.82 11.94
C ILE A 233 -11.48 -1.50 12.57
N ALA A 234 -10.82 -1.55 13.73
CA ALA A 234 -10.27 -0.37 14.37
C ALA A 234 -9.18 0.29 13.50
N LEU A 235 -8.27 -0.50 12.91
CA LEU A 235 -7.26 0.00 11.97
C LEU A 235 -7.90 0.59 10.70
N ALA A 236 -8.99 -0.01 10.21
CA ALA A 236 -9.73 0.51 9.08
C ALA A 236 -10.32 1.88 9.40
N TRP A 237 -10.87 2.09 10.61
CA TRP A 237 -11.30 3.42 11.07
C TRP A 237 -10.14 4.42 11.12
N VAL A 238 -8.99 4.04 11.69
CA VAL A 238 -7.78 4.89 11.69
C VAL A 238 -7.40 5.27 10.26
N SER A 239 -7.35 4.30 9.35
CA SER A 239 -6.97 4.50 7.95
C SER A 239 -7.90 5.48 7.23
N ILE A 240 -9.23 5.27 7.31
CA ILE A 240 -10.19 6.11 6.58
C ILE A 240 -10.28 7.52 7.16
N ILE A 241 -10.13 7.69 8.49
CA ILE A 241 -10.09 9.02 9.12
C ILE A 241 -8.84 9.77 8.66
N THR A 242 -7.67 9.13 8.70
CA THR A 242 -6.42 9.71 8.17
C THR A 242 -6.58 10.09 6.70
N ALA A 243 -7.20 9.23 5.88
CA ALA A 243 -7.42 9.54 4.47
C ALA A 243 -8.38 10.72 4.25
N CYS A 244 -9.42 10.88 5.06
CA CYS A 244 -10.30 12.04 5.02
C CYS A 244 -9.56 13.33 5.38
N LEU A 245 -8.75 13.31 6.44
CA LEU A 245 -7.94 14.46 6.84
C LEU A 245 -6.96 14.85 5.73
N LEU A 246 -6.36 13.86 5.07
CA LEU A 246 -5.46 14.09 3.92
C LEU A 246 -6.19 14.59 2.68
N ALA A 247 -7.43 14.16 2.43
CA ALA A 247 -8.24 14.70 1.34
C ALA A 247 -8.55 16.18 1.56
N ALA A 248 -8.92 16.57 2.79
CA ALA A 248 -9.15 17.95 3.17
C ALA A 248 -7.87 18.80 3.11
N TYR A 249 -6.76 18.28 3.64
CA TYR A 249 -5.45 18.93 3.57
C TYR A 249 -4.98 19.09 2.12
N GLY A 250 -5.08 18.06 1.30
CA GLY A 250 -4.63 18.11 -0.09
C GLY A 250 -5.50 18.99 -0.98
N TYR A 251 -6.78 19.20 -0.64
CA TYR A 251 -7.60 20.22 -1.29
C TYR A 251 -7.06 21.63 -1.05
N THR A 252 -6.66 21.94 0.20
CA THR A 252 -6.14 23.26 0.57
C THR A 252 -4.66 23.46 0.21
N HIS A 253 -3.89 22.39 0.07
CA HIS A 253 -2.44 22.43 -0.18
C HIS A 253 -2.08 21.72 -1.51
N GLN A 254 -2.32 22.42 -2.62
CA GLN A 254 -1.91 22.00 -3.97
C GLN A 254 -0.70 22.82 -4.42
N LEU A 255 0.45 22.57 -3.81
CA LEU A 255 1.69 23.32 -4.06
C LEU A 255 2.26 23.01 -5.45
N THR A 256 2.65 24.04 -6.17
CA THR A 256 3.42 23.94 -7.42
C THR A 256 4.90 24.25 -7.22
N GLU A 257 5.25 24.94 -6.13
CA GLU A 257 6.59 25.40 -5.76
C GLU A 257 6.73 25.37 -4.23
N GLY A 258 7.96 25.55 -3.73
CA GLY A 258 8.27 25.54 -2.29
C GLY A 258 8.81 24.20 -1.80
N THR A 259 8.65 23.91 -0.50
CA THR A 259 9.16 22.68 0.12
C THR A 259 8.07 21.90 0.85
N ILE A 260 8.18 20.56 0.86
CA ILE A 260 7.36 19.67 1.69
C ILE A 260 8.32 18.92 2.61
N LEU A 261 8.19 19.01 3.94
CA LEU A 261 9.14 18.36 4.86
C LEU A 261 10.62 18.68 4.58
N GLY A 262 10.90 19.89 4.09
CA GLY A 262 12.26 20.36 3.82
C GLY A 262 12.88 19.97 2.47
N TYR A 263 12.20 19.18 1.62
CA TYR A 263 12.69 18.95 0.24
C TYR A 263 11.95 19.84 -0.76
N PRO A 264 12.61 20.31 -1.82
CA PRO A 264 11.97 21.15 -2.83
C PRO A 264 10.96 20.34 -3.65
N VAL A 265 9.82 20.96 -3.93
CA VAL A 265 8.83 20.41 -4.87
C VAL A 265 9.43 20.47 -6.28
N PRO A 266 9.53 19.35 -7.02
CA PRO A 266 10.09 19.37 -8.37
C PRO A 266 9.33 20.33 -9.29
N SER A 267 10.06 21.01 -10.17
CA SER A 267 9.47 21.88 -11.19
C SER A 267 8.47 21.07 -12.04
N ASN A 268 7.28 21.64 -12.25
CA ASN A 268 6.13 21.01 -12.92
C ASN A 268 5.41 19.89 -12.14
N ALA A 269 5.80 19.58 -10.89
CA ALA A 269 5.05 18.64 -10.07
C ALA A 269 3.65 19.19 -9.77
N ARG A 270 2.64 18.32 -9.84
CA ARG A 270 1.27 18.63 -9.47
C ARG A 270 0.95 17.90 -8.18
N THR A 271 1.32 18.50 -7.07
CA THR A 271 1.12 17.90 -5.76
C THR A 271 -0.37 17.91 -5.36
N PHE A 272 -0.71 17.05 -4.41
CA PHE A 272 -1.98 17.07 -3.70
C PHE A 272 -1.69 16.70 -2.24
N GLY A 273 -1.55 17.71 -1.37
CA GLY A 273 -1.06 17.51 -0.01
C GLY A 273 0.34 16.87 -0.01
N PRO A 274 0.58 15.78 0.74
CA PRO A 274 1.90 15.15 0.80
C PRO A 274 2.24 14.27 -0.41
N PHE A 275 1.37 14.19 -1.42
CA PHE A 275 1.59 13.36 -2.61
C PHE A 275 2.19 14.19 -3.75
N ILE A 276 3.34 13.78 -4.30
CA ILE A 276 3.99 14.43 -5.47
C ILE A 276 3.08 14.40 -6.69
N ASN A 277 2.38 13.29 -6.86
CA ASN A 277 1.55 13.01 -8.01
C ASN A 277 0.09 12.83 -7.59
N ARG A 278 -0.80 13.57 -8.24
CA ARG A 278 -2.25 13.46 -8.03
C ARG A 278 -2.80 12.06 -8.26
N THR A 279 -2.23 11.29 -9.17
CA THR A 279 -2.60 9.88 -9.38
C THR A 279 -2.27 9.03 -8.15
N HIS A 280 -1.18 9.33 -7.43
CA HIS A 280 -0.85 8.61 -6.19
C HIS A 280 -1.81 8.96 -5.06
N ALA A 281 -2.12 10.25 -4.88
CA ALA A 281 -3.16 10.67 -3.93
C ALA A 281 -4.51 10.01 -4.23
N CYS A 282 -4.90 10.01 -5.52
CA CYS A 282 -6.13 9.40 -5.98
C CYS A 282 -6.19 7.90 -5.65
N THR A 283 -5.07 7.20 -5.86
CA THR A 283 -4.95 5.78 -5.57
C THR A 283 -5.12 5.49 -4.09
N TYR A 284 -4.45 6.28 -3.27
CA TYR A 284 -4.59 6.20 -1.81
C TYR A 284 -6.04 6.42 -1.35
N PHE A 285 -6.74 7.40 -1.92
CA PHE A 285 -8.13 7.70 -1.56
C PHE A 285 -9.11 6.61 -2.00
N TYR A 286 -9.00 6.05 -3.22
CA TYR A 286 -9.93 5.00 -3.64
C TYR A 286 -9.73 3.70 -2.85
N PHE A 287 -8.50 3.38 -2.41
CA PHE A 287 -8.26 2.25 -1.50
C PHE A 287 -9.00 2.44 -0.17
N ASN A 288 -8.89 3.64 0.41
CA ASN A 288 -9.59 3.97 1.64
C ASN A 288 -11.11 4.05 1.44
N ALA A 289 -11.60 4.48 0.27
CA ALA A 289 -13.02 4.44 -0.07
C ALA A 289 -13.53 2.99 -0.10
N ALA A 290 -12.78 2.05 -0.69
CA ALA A 290 -13.12 0.63 -0.67
C ALA A 290 -13.13 0.04 0.76
N ILE A 291 -12.18 0.44 1.61
CA ILE A 291 -12.16 0.08 3.05
C ILE A 291 -13.40 0.64 3.77
N ALA A 292 -13.78 1.89 3.49
CA ALA A 292 -14.96 2.52 4.06
C ALA A 292 -16.26 1.82 3.61
N ILE A 293 -16.37 1.42 2.34
CA ILE A 293 -17.47 0.58 1.84
C ILE A 293 -17.49 -0.78 2.55
N ALA A 294 -16.33 -1.42 2.72
CA ALA A 294 -16.23 -2.69 3.45
C ALA A 294 -16.72 -2.55 4.91
N LEU A 295 -16.34 -1.48 5.59
CA LEU A 295 -16.82 -1.16 6.95
C LEU A 295 -18.33 -0.93 6.98
N THR A 296 -18.88 -0.24 5.98
CA THR A 296 -20.34 -0.04 5.83
C THR A 296 -21.06 -1.38 5.83
N PHE A 297 -20.63 -2.30 4.96
CA PHE A 297 -21.22 -3.63 4.88
C PHE A 297 -20.98 -4.46 6.15
N TRP A 298 -19.81 -4.34 6.77
CA TRP A 298 -19.49 -5.05 8.01
C TRP A 298 -20.41 -4.66 9.17
N HIS A 299 -20.68 -3.35 9.33
CA HIS A 299 -21.57 -2.81 10.34
C HIS A 299 -23.04 -3.05 10.00
N PHE A 300 -23.42 -2.89 8.72
CA PHE A 300 -24.79 -3.10 8.25
C PHE A 300 -25.25 -4.54 8.49
N ARG A 301 -24.40 -5.53 8.20
CA ARG A 301 -24.70 -6.96 8.41
C ARG A 301 -24.97 -7.33 9.87
N ARG A 302 -24.45 -6.57 10.84
CA ARG A 302 -24.54 -6.88 12.28
C ARG A 302 -25.70 -6.19 12.99
N LYS A 303 -26.49 -5.38 12.30
CA LYS A 303 -27.62 -4.69 12.90
C LYS A 303 -28.83 -5.60 13.06
N LYS A 304 -29.58 -5.38 14.14
CA LYS A 304 -30.96 -5.85 14.30
C LYS A 304 -31.90 -4.94 13.51
N ASP A 305 -33.07 -5.47 13.13
CA ASP A 305 -34.03 -4.77 12.26
C ASP A 305 -34.52 -3.42 12.80
N SER A 306 -34.53 -3.23 14.13
CA SER A 306 -34.94 -1.97 14.78
C SER A 306 -33.94 -0.82 14.66
N ASP A 307 -32.65 -1.11 14.46
CA ASP A 307 -31.59 -0.09 14.55
C ASP A 307 -31.22 0.48 13.18
N ARG A 308 -31.91 0.14 12.09
CA ARG A 308 -31.48 0.44 10.71
C ARG A 308 -31.35 1.94 10.39
N LEU A 309 -32.00 2.82 11.14
CA LEU A 309 -32.03 4.26 10.87
C LEU A 309 -30.75 5.04 11.28
N GLY A 310 -29.85 4.48 12.11
CA GLY A 310 -28.64 5.20 12.56
C GLY A 310 -27.48 4.29 12.97
N GLY A 311 -26.22 4.75 12.88
CA GLY A 311 -25.07 4.01 13.41
C GLY A 311 -23.84 3.94 12.49
N PRO A 312 -22.77 3.22 12.88
CA PRO A 312 -21.44 3.34 12.27
C PRO A 312 -21.37 3.09 10.76
N HIS A 313 -22.22 2.20 10.22
CA HIS A 313 -22.35 1.99 8.77
C HIS A 313 -22.70 3.25 7.95
N LEU A 314 -23.54 4.17 8.47
CA LEU A 314 -23.84 5.42 7.77
C LEU A 314 -22.64 6.37 7.80
N ILE A 315 -21.92 6.41 8.93
CA ILE A 315 -20.70 7.21 9.08
C ILE A 315 -19.62 6.70 8.11
N SER A 316 -19.40 5.38 8.04
CA SER A 316 -18.45 4.81 7.09
C SER A 316 -18.88 5.00 5.63
N PHE A 317 -20.18 4.95 5.34
CA PHE A 317 -20.70 5.24 4.00
C PHE A 317 -20.49 6.70 3.61
N PHE A 318 -20.79 7.63 4.52
CA PHE A 318 -20.54 9.06 4.34
C PHE A 318 -19.05 9.34 4.10
N ILE A 319 -18.17 8.73 4.90
CA ILE A 319 -16.72 8.80 4.70
C ILE A 319 -16.31 8.25 3.33
N ALA A 320 -16.90 7.13 2.88
CA ALA A 320 -16.63 6.60 1.54
C ALA A 320 -16.96 7.64 0.45
N LEU A 321 -18.10 8.35 0.56
CA LEU A 321 -18.48 9.42 -0.36
C LEU A 321 -17.51 10.62 -0.30
N LEU A 322 -17.08 11.04 0.90
CA LEU A 322 -16.06 12.07 1.05
C LEU A 322 -14.71 11.66 0.41
N LEU A 323 -14.33 10.39 0.52
CA LEU A 323 -13.11 9.88 -0.11
C LEU A 323 -13.24 9.80 -1.62
N PHE A 324 -14.40 9.41 -2.15
CA PHE A 324 -14.69 9.52 -3.57
C PHE A 324 -14.62 10.97 -4.05
N PHE A 325 -15.13 11.93 -3.27
CA PHE A 325 -14.93 13.34 -3.58
C PHE A 325 -13.44 13.71 -3.65
N GLY A 326 -12.65 13.26 -2.66
CA GLY A 326 -11.20 13.43 -2.66
C GLY A 326 -10.55 12.90 -3.94
N VAL A 327 -10.98 11.73 -4.44
CA VAL A 327 -10.56 11.19 -5.75
C VAL A 327 -10.88 12.17 -6.87
N PHE A 328 -12.11 12.68 -6.97
CA PHE A 328 -12.50 13.62 -8.03
C PHE A 328 -11.66 14.91 -8.01
N LEU A 329 -11.34 15.42 -6.81
CA LEU A 329 -10.50 16.62 -6.63
C LEU A 329 -9.05 16.44 -7.09
N THR A 330 -8.58 15.20 -7.22
CA THR A 330 -7.25 14.93 -7.80
C THR A 330 -7.21 15.15 -9.32
N PHE A 331 -8.38 15.11 -10.00
CA PHE A 331 -8.50 15.15 -11.46
C PHE A 331 -7.68 14.06 -12.19
N SER A 332 -7.43 12.91 -11.55
CA SER A 332 -6.81 11.74 -12.17
C SER A 332 -7.85 10.90 -12.89
N VAL A 333 -7.82 10.85 -14.22
CA VAL A 333 -8.82 10.13 -15.04
C VAL A 333 -8.87 8.63 -14.69
N GLY A 334 -7.72 7.98 -14.55
CA GLY A 334 -7.66 6.54 -14.22
C GLY A 334 -8.26 6.24 -12.85
N GLY A 335 -7.94 7.05 -11.84
CA GLY A 335 -8.49 6.85 -10.50
C GLY A 335 -9.97 7.24 -10.37
N ILE A 336 -10.45 8.23 -11.13
CA ILE A 336 -11.89 8.52 -11.25
C ILE A 336 -12.63 7.32 -11.85
N LEU A 337 -12.12 6.72 -12.93
CA LEU A 337 -12.75 5.55 -13.56
C LEU A 337 -12.82 4.35 -12.61
N ILE A 338 -11.75 4.08 -11.86
CA ILE A 338 -11.71 3.03 -10.84
C ILE A 338 -12.70 3.32 -9.71
N SER A 339 -12.80 4.57 -9.28
CA SER A 339 -13.71 4.99 -8.21
C SER A 339 -15.17 4.86 -8.63
N LEU A 340 -15.49 5.26 -9.86
CA LEU A 340 -16.81 5.01 -10.46
C LEU A 340 -17.08 3.51 -10.58
N THR A 341 -16.08 2.71 -10.93
CA THR A 341 -16.23 1.24 -10.99
C THR A 341 -16.55 0.65 -9.60
N LEU A 342 -15.83 1.08 -8.56
CA LEU A 342 -16.07 0.69 -7.18
C LEU A 342 -17.49 1.07 -6.71
N LEU A 343 -17.92 2.28 -7.05
CA LEU A 343 -19.18 2.84 -6.59
C LEU A 343 -20.39 2.27 -7.34
N LEU A 344 -20.33 2.22 -8.67
CA LEU A 344 -21.47 1.87 -9.53
C LEU A 344 -21.62 0.37 -9.79
N PHE A 345 -20.53 -0.42 -9.67
CA PHE A 345 -20.58 -1.86 -9.93
C PHE A 345 -20.25 -2.67 -8.68
N VAL A 346 -19.09 -2.43 -8.06
CA VAL A 346 -18.63 -3.26 -6.93
C VAL A 346 -19.54 -3.12 -5.72
N THR A 347 -19.97 -1.90 -5.39
CA THR A 347 -20.84 -1.65 -4.22
C THR A 347 -22.22 -2.30 -4.39
N PRO A 348 -22.93 -2.17 -5.53
CA PRO A 348 -24.16 -2.93 -5.78
C PRO A 348 -23.93 -4.45 -5.76
N ILE A 349 -22.87 -4.96 -6.41
CA ILE A 349 -22.55 -6.41 -6.38
C ILE A 349 -22.37 -6.89 -4.95
N ALA A 350 -21.64 -6.14 -4.11
CA ALA A 350 -21.46 -6.45 -2.70
C ALA A 350 -22.80 -6.48 -1.94
N TYR A 351 -23.67 -5.51 -2.20
CA TYR A 351 -25.01 -5.44 -1.62
C TYR A 351 -25.85 -6.67 -2.01
N PHE A 352 -25.98 -6.98 -3.31
CA PHE A 352 -26.85 -8.04 -3.82
C PHE A 352 -26.33 -9.46 -3.53
N LEU A 353 -25.02 -9.69 -3.59
CA LEU A 353 -24.46 -11.02 -3.33
C LEU A 353 -24.27 -11.31 -1.84
N GLY A 354 -24.08 -10.27 -1.02
CA GLY A 354 -23.69 -10.44 0.36
C GLY A 354 -24.83 -10.35 1.38
N LEU A 355 -25.96 -9.72 1.05
CA LEU A 355 -27.07 -9.54 1.99
C LEU A 355 -28.20 -10.58 1.75
N PRO A 356 -28.74 -11.20 2.81
CA PRO A 356 -29.83 -12.15 2.67
C PRO A 356 -31.12 -11.45 2.18
N LEU A 357 -31.68 -11.92 1.07
CA LEU A 357 -32.89 -11.40 0.41
C LEU A 357 -34.19 -11.48 1.24
N LYS A 358 -34.15 -11.99 2.48
CA LYS A 358 -35.35 -12.29 3.30
C LYS A 358 -36.02 -11.07 3.94
N SER A 359 -35.53 -9.84 3.73
CA SER A 359 -36.10 -8.64 4.35
C SER A 359 -36.95 -7.82 3.38
N GLY A 360 -38.24 -8.18 3.26
CA GLY A 360 -39.25 -7.46 2.47
C GLY A 360 -39.54 -6.01 2.92
N LYS A 361 -38.90 -5.54 4.02
CA LYS A 361 -38.99 -4.16 4.52
C LYS A 361 -37.78 -3.28 4.14
N SER A 362 -36.90 -3.73 3.25
CA SER A 362 -35.65 -3.02 2.90
C SER A 362 -35.80 -1.87 1.90
N LEU A 363 -36.95 -1.75 1.22
CA LEU A 363 -37.14 -0.78 0.13
C LEU A 363 -36.95 0.69 0.58
N GLY A 364 -37.46 1.05 1.77
CA GLY A 364 -37.38 2.42 2.30
C GLY A 364 -35.95 2.84 2.70
N VAL A 365 -35.17 1.93 3.30
CA VAL A 365 -33.76 2.19 3.65
C VAL A 365 -32.90 2.31 2.38
N ASN A 366 -33.21 1.52 1.35
CA ASN A 366 -32.54 1.62 0.06
C ASN A 366 -32.85 2.96 -0.61
N LEU A 367 -34.09 3.43 -0.55
CA LEU A 367 -34.48 4.71 -1.13
C LEU A 367 -33.75 5.89 -0.46
N ILE A 368 -33.65 5.91 0.87
CA ILE A 368 -32.93 6.97 1.60
C ILE A 368 -31.43 6.98 1.23
N ASN A 369 -30.79 5.81 1.16
CA ASN A 369 -29.39 5.73 0.74
C ASN A 369 -29.19 6.18 -0.70
N ILE A 370 -30.13 5.84 -1.60
CA ILE A 370 -30.14 6.32 -2.98
C ILE A 370 -30.32 7.84 -3.02
N ILE A 371 -31.21 8.42 -2.22
CA ILE A 371 -31.43 9.87 -2.15
C ILE A 371 -30.17 10.57 -1.63
N ILE A 372 -29.57 10.10 -0.53
CA ILE A 372 -28.31 10.64 0.00
C ILE A 372 -27.21 10.54 -1.05
N PHE A 373 -27.14 9.40 -1.74
CA PHE A 373 -26.21 9.19 -2.84
C PHE A 373 -26.42 10.20 -3.97
N VAL A 374 -27.65 10.39 -4.44
CA VAL A 374 -28.01 11.34 -5.50
C VAL A 374 -27.75 12.78 -5.08
N ILE A 375 -28.09 13.18 -3.85
CA ILE A 375 -27.81 14.52 -3.32
C ILE A 375 -26.31 14.77 -3.27
N MET A 376 -25.54 13.81 -2.77
CA MET A 376 -24.07 13.88 -2.76
C MET A 376 -23.50 13.97 -4.17
N LEU A 377 -23.96 13.11 -5.09
CA LEU A 377 -23.53 13.13 -6.49
C LEU A 377 -23.92 14.45 -7.19
N GLY A 378 -25.07 15.01 -6.83
CA GLY A 378 -25.54 16.33 -7.29
C GLY A 378 -24.72 17.49 -6.71
N GLY A 379 -24.36 17.44 -5.43
CA GLY A 379 -23.47 18.42 -4.80
C GLY A 379 -22.03 18.34 -5.32
N LEU A 380 -21.56 17.12 -5.61
CA LEU A 380 -20.32 16.88 -6.33
C LEU A 380 -20.38 17.52 -7.72
N ALA A 381 -21.39 17.17 -8.51
CA ALA A 381 -21.64 17.76 -9.81
C ALA A 381 -21.68 19.30 -9.75
N TYR A 382 -22.31 19.89 -8.73
CA TYR A 382 -22.43 21.34 -8.59
C TYR A 382 -21.11 22.04 -8.23
N THR A 383 -20.32 21.46 -7.33
CA THR A 383 -19.03 22.03 -6.89
C THR A 383 -17.89 21.77 -7.87
N TYR A 384 -18.09 20.88 -8.84
CA TYR A 384 -17.08 20.47 -9.78
C TYR A 384 -16.91 21.51 -10.89
N LYS A 385 -15.70 22.03 -11.05
CA LYS A 385 -15.33 22.89 -12.19
C LYS A 385 -15.25 22.04 -13.46
N TYR A 386 -16.40 21.79 -14.10
CA TYR A 386 -16.51 21.00 -15.32
C TYR A 386 -15.50 21.43 -16.37
N ASP A 387 -15.27 22.73 -16.52
CA ASP A 387 -14.31 23.28 -17.49
C ASP A 387 -12.91 22.67 -17.36
N GLN A 388 -12.43 22.40 -16.15
CA GLN A 388 -11.09 21.83 -15.94
C GLN A 388 -11.00 20.36 -16.32
N LEU A 389 -12.03 19.57 -16.00
CA LEU A 389 -12.08 18.17 -16.40
C LEU A 389 -12.34 18.05 -17.90
N GLU A 390 -13.29 18.80 -18.42
CA GLU A 390 -13.59 18.87 -19.85
C GLU A 390 -12.34 19.29 -20.62
N TYR A 391 -11.62 20.31 -20.16
CA TYR A 391 -10.34 20.70 -20.74
C TYR A 391 -9.32 19.55 -20.71
N ARG A 392 -9.18 18.83 -19.59
CA ARG A 392 -8.26 17.68 -19.51
C ARG A 392 -8.68 16.51 -20.38
N ILE A 393 -9.97 16.20 -20.44
CA ILE A 393 -10.52 15.15 -21.29
C ILE A 393 -10.32 15.56 -22.75
N LYS A 394 -10.67 16.79 -23.14
CA LYS A 394 -10.42 17.33 -24.48
C LYS A 394 -8.93 17.36 -24.80
N GLN A 395 -8.04 17.70 -23.87
CA GLN A 395 -6.59 17.63 -24.08
C GLN A 395 -6.13 16.20 -24.30
N LYS A 396 -6.58 15.25 -23.47
CA LYS A 396 -6.25 13.82 -23.65
C LYS A 396 -6.79 13.30 -24.97
N LEU A 397 -8.05 13.60 -25.32
CA LEU A 397 -8.67 13.21 -26.58
C LEU A 397 -7.98 13.88 -27.79
N LYS A 398 -7.61 15.16 -27.70
CA LYS A 398 -6.83 15.87 -28.72
C LYS A 398 -5.42 15.30 -28.84
N GLN A 399 -4.76 14.93 -27.76
CA GLN A 399 -3.49 14.20 -27.81
C GLN A 399 -3.66 12.81 -28.46
N THR A 400 -4.82 12.16 -28.29
CA THR A 400 -5.13 10.91 -28.99
C THR A 400 -5.50 11.12 -30.47
N SER A 401 -6.08 12.27 -30.86
CA SER A 401 -6.64 12.48 -32.20
C SER A 401 -5.84 13.40 -33.14
N SER A 402 -5.07 14.35 -32.61
CA SER A 402 -4.31 15.34 -33.40
C SER A 402 -2.79 15.09 -33.46
N SER A 403 -2.27 14.24 -32.58
CA SER A 403 -0.89 13.77 -32.62
C SER A 403 -0.90 12.27 -32.85
N SER A 404 -0.17 11.81 -33.86
CA SER A 404 0.12 10.40 -34.11
C SER A 404 0.86 9.70 -32.96
N VAL A 405 1.02 10.33 -31.79
CA VAL A 405 1.78 9.78 -30.68
C VAL A 405 1.24 10.22 -29.31
N ASP A 406 0.62 9.28 -28.60
CA ASP A 406 0.53 9.33 -27.15
C ASP A 406 1.94 9.11 -26.58
N GLU A 407 2.49 10.08 -25.85
CA GLU A 407 3.81 9.96 -25.19
C GLU A 407 3.92 8.68 -24.35
N ARG A 408 2.80 8.21 -23.76
CA ARG A 408 2.78 6.94 -23.01
C ARG A 408 2.95 5.74 -23.92
N VAL A 409 2.42 5.76 -25.13
CA VAL A 409 2.62 4.70 -26.13
C VAL A 409 4.09 4.65 -26.54
N ALA A 410 4.72 5.80 -26.78
CA ALA A 410 6.15 5.87 -27.08
C ALA A 410 7.02 5.37 -25.93
N LEU A 411 6.70 5.74 -24.68
CA LEU A 411 7.41 5.23 -23.50
C LEU A 411 7.26 3.72 -23.33
N ARG A 412 6.06 3.18 -23.55
CA ARG A 412 5.82 1.72 -23.53
C ARG A 412 6.57 1.01 -24.65
N SER A 413 6.62 1.60 -25.85
CA SER A 413 7.40 1.11 -26.98
C SER A 413 8.90 1.07 -26.64
N ALA A 414 9.46 2.17 -26.13
CA ALA A 414 10.85 2.23 -25.68
C ALA A 414 11.14 1.18 -24.59
N THR A 415 10.22 0.99 -23.64
CA THR A 415 10.34 -0.02 -22.59
C THR A 415 10.30 -1.44 -23.17
N ALA A 416 9.43 -1.71 -24.14
CA ALA A 416 9.36 -3.00 -24.82
C ALA A 416 10.64 -3.28 -25.63
N GLN A 417 11.20 -2.28 -26.30
CA GLN A 417 12.51 -2.39 -26.97
C GLN A 417 13.62 -2.70 -25.97
N MET A 418 13.63 -2.02 -24.82
CA MET A 418 14.56 -2.29 -23.72
C MET A 418 14.44 -3.74 -23.23
N ILE A 419 13.23 -4.28 -23.07
CA ILE A 419 12.99 -5.69 -22.68
C ILE A 419 13.51 -6.65 -23.75
N GLY A 420 13.30 -6.34 -25.03
CA GLY A 420 13.62 -7.21 -26.17
C GLY A 420 15.11 -7.34 -26.52
N VAL A 421 16.00 -6.57 -25.87
CA VAL A 421 17.44 -6.63 -26.16
C VAL A 421 17.99 -8.03 -25.89
N GLY A 422 18.58 -8.63 -26.93
CA GLY A 422 19.13 -9.99 -26.92
C GLY A 422 18.09 -11.10 -27.10
N GLY A 423 16.83 -10.76 -27.39
CA GLY A 423 15.77 -11.75 -27.65
C GLY A 423 15.56 -12.73 -26.48
N LEU A 424 15.36 -14.01 -26.80
CA LEU A 424 15.15 -15.08 -25.81
C LEU A 424 16.39 -15.43 -24.99
N GLU A 425 17.57 -14.97 -25.39
CA GLU A 425 18.81 -15.17 -24.63
C GLU A 425 19.22 -13.89 -23.87
N GLY A 426 18.40 -12.85 -23.99
CA GLY A 426 18.72 -11.50 -23.56
C GLY A 426 18.09 -11.07 -22.24
N LYS A 427 17.78 -9.77 -22.18
CA LYS A 427 17.36 -9.07 -20.97
C LYS A 427 15.93 -9.37 -20.54
N VAL A 428 15.14 -10.10 -21.33
CA VAL A 428 13.77 -10.50 -20.96
C VAL A 428 13.72 -11.36 -19.69
N TRP A 429 14.74 -12.20 -19.45
CA TRP A 429 14.74 -13.13 -18.32
C TRP A 429 15.14 -12.51 -16.99
N TYR A 430 16.24 -11.75 -16.98
CA TYR A 430 16.81 -11.18 -15.77
C TYR A 430 16.62 -9.66 -15.64
N GLY A 431 16.14 -9.00 -16.69
CA GLY A 431 16.03 -7.55 -16.75
C GLY A 431 17.38 -6.85 -16.80
N TRP A 432 17.34 -5.54 -16.67
CA TRP A 432 18.51 -4.66 -16.63
C TRP A 432 19.01 -4.39 -15.20
N GLY A 433 18.31 -4.88 -14.18
CA GLY A 433 18.56 -4.64 -12.76
C GLY A 433 17.43 -3.86 -12.10
N ALA A 434 17.06 -4.25 -10.89
CA ALA A 434 16.12 -3.49 -10.06
C ALA A 434 16.60 -2.04 -9.90
N GLY A 435 15.72 -1.07 -10.23
CA GLY A 435 16.03 0.36 -10.16
C GLY A 435 16.88 0.88 -11.32
N SER A 436 17.14 0.07 -12.35
CA SER A 436 17.95 0.47 -13.51
C SER A 436 17.22 1.35 -14.53
N TYR A 437 15.89 1.41 -14.51
CA TYR A 437 15.10 2.00 -15.59
C TYR A 437 15.48 3.45 -15.89
N ARG A 438 15.61 4.30 -14.86
CA ARG A 438 15.96 5.72 -15.04
C ARG A 438 17.31 5.95 -15.73
N TRP A 439 18.21 4.97 -15.65
CA TRP A 439 19.57 5.04 -16.18
C TRP A 439 19.68 4.46 -17.58
N VAL A 440 18.95 3.38 -17.86
CA VAL A 440 19.04 2.63 -19.12
C VAL A 440 18.02 3.14 -20.15
N SER A 441 16.80 3.45 -19.71
CA SER A 441 15.71 3.84 -20.61
C SER A 441 15.98 5.08 -21.48
N PRO A 442 16.78 6.11 -21.09
CA PRO A 442 17.03 7.26 -21.96
C PRO A 442 17.58 6.90 -23.33
N TYR A 443 18.40 5.85 -23.43
CA TYR A 443 18.91 5.36 -24.72
C TYR A 443 17.79 4.92 -25.66
N PHE A 444 16.79 4.20 -25.13
CA PHE A 444 15.64 3.71 -25.91
C PHE A 444 14.59 4.79 -26.13
N GLN A 445 14.41 5.71 -25.18
CA GLN A 445 13.54 6.88 -25.34
C GLN A 445 14.05 7.79 -26.45
N ALA A 446 15.37 7.98 -26.55
CA ALA A 446 16.00 8.76 -27.61
C ALA A 446 15.83 8.14 -29.01
N GLN A 447 15.37 6.90 -29.13
CA GLN A 447 15.05 6.26 -30.42
C GLN A 447 13.60 6.47 -30.85
N GLN A 448 12.75 7.02 -29.97
CA GLN A 448 11.35 7.27 -30.30
C GLN A 448 11.21 8.68 -30.91
N PRO A 449 10.83 8.82 -32.19
CA PRO A 449 10.73 10.13 -32.84
C PRO A 449 9.78 11.09 -32.12
N SER A 450 8.79 10.54 -31.43
CA SER A 450 7.79 11.30 -30.68
C SER A 450 8.27 11.93 -29.38
N LEU A 451 9.39 11.44 -28.84
CA LEU A 451 10.01 11.99 -27.64
C LEU A 451 11.15 12.96 -28.01
N GLN A 452 11.42 13.11 -29.30
CA GLN A 452 12.45 13.98 -29.83
C GLN A 452 11.89 15.37 -30.17
N ASP A 453 12.73 16.40 -30.02
CA ASP A 453 12.47 17.73 -30.55
C ASP A 453 12.71 17.78 -32.08
N LYS A 454 12.51 18.98 -32.66
CA LYS A 454 12.76 19.21 -34.10
C LYS A 454 14.21 18.95 -34.54
N ASN A 455 15.15 18.94 -33.59
CA ASN A 455 16.57 18.69 -33.81
C ASN A 455 16.96 17.23 -33.52
N GLN A 456 15.99 16.32 -33.39
CA GLN A 456 16.18 14.91 -33.05
C GLN A 456 16.82 14.68 -31.67
N ARG A 457 16.76 15.66 -30.77
CA ARG A 457 17.25 15.54 -29.40
C ARG A 457 16.12 15.10 -28.48
N LEU A 458 16.42 14.28 -27.48
CA LEU A 458 15.42 13.87 -26.49
C LEU A 458 14.89 15.10 -25.75
N SER A 459 13.63 15.46 -26.01
CA SER A 459 12.96 16.62 -25.42
C SER A 459 12.39 16.31 -24.04
N THR A 460 11.87 15.08 -23.88
CA THR A 460 11.19 14.64 -22.66
C THR A 460 11.82 13.36 -22.16
N ARG A 461 12.52 13.43 -21.02
CA ARG A 461 13.07 12.26 -20.34
C ARG A 461 12.11 11.80 -19.24
N ALA A 462 11.51 10.63 -19.42
CA ALA A 462 10.73 10.00 -18.36
C ALA A 462 11.65 9.13 -17.49
N ILE A 463 11.63 9.35 -16.18
CA ILE A 463 12.39 8.52 -15.22
C ILE A 463 11.70 7.18 -14.90
N TYR A 464 10.48 6.97 -15.40
CA TYR A 464 9.67 5.78 -15.18
C TYR A 464 8.88 5.38 -16.44
N ALA A 465 8.48 4.12 -16.56
CA ALA A 465 7.77 3.62 -17.75
C ALA A 465 6.29 4.05 -17.82
N HIS A 466 5.73 4.55 -16.72
CA HIS A 466 4.28 4.79 -16.57
C HIS A 466 3.42 3.55 -16.88
N CYS A 467 3.99 2.37 -16.67
CA CYS A 467 3.34 1.07 -16.66
C CYS A 467 4.17 0.19 -15.74
N ASP A 468 3.64 -0.06 -14.54
CA ASP A 468 4.36 -0.81 -13.50
C ASP A 468 4.80 -2.18 -14.00
N TRP A 469 3.92 -2.90 -14.68
CA TRP A 469 4.21 -4.25 -15.20
C TRP A 469 5.36 -4.27 -16.20
N LEU A 470 5.36 -3.33 -17.17
CA LEU A 470 6.45 -3.24 -18.14
C LEU A 470 7.76 -2.84 -17.47
N GLN A 471 7.71 -1.92 -16.51
CA GLN A 471 8.92 -1.55 -15.77
C GLN A 471 9.46 -2.70 -14.92
N MET A 472 8.60 -3.48 -14.25
CA MET A 472 9.03 -4.67 -13.51
C MET A 472 9.69 -5.70 -14.44
N ILE A 473 9.15 -5.93 -15.64
CA ILE A 473 9.77 -6.83 -16.62
C ILE A 473 11.10 -6.25 -17.12
N ALA A 474 11.17 -4.95 -17.42
CA ALA A 474 12.40 -4.30 -17.87
C ALA A 474 13.52 -4.33 -16.82
N GLU A 475 13.19 -4.13 -15.55
CA GLU A 475 14.17 -4.08 -14.46
C GLU A 475 14.48 -5.47 -13.88
N TRP A 476 13.47 -6.30 -13.66
CA TRP A 476 13.59 -7.56 -12.92
C TRP A 476 13.57 -8.78 -13.83
N GLY A 477 13.11 -8.64 -15.07
CA GLY A 477 12.89 -9.76 -15.98
C GLY A 477 11.75 -10.68 -15.53
N ILE A 478 11.48 -11.69 -16.35
CA ILE A 478 10.46 -12.71 -16.05
C ILE A 478 10.79 -13.42 -14.73
N VAL A 479 12.06 -13.76 -14.49
CA VAL A 479 12.47 -14.51 -13.28
C VAL A 479 12.20 -13.71 -12.02
N GLY A 480 12.57 -12.42 -12.00
CA GLY A 480 12.29 -11.54 -10.87
C GLY A 480 10.80 -11.25 -10.67
N LEU A 481 9.98 -11.40 -11.72
CA LEU A 481 8.53 -11.22 -11.63
C LEU A 481 7.79 -12.45 -11.06
N LEU A 482 8.38 -13.65 -11.14
CA LEU A 482 7.74 -14.90 -10.67
C LEU A 482 7.29 -14.85 -9.20
N PRO A 483 8.07 -14.37 -8.22
CA PRO A 483 7.62 -14.29 -6.83
C PRO A 483 6.41 -13.36 -6.63
N VAL A 484 6.31 -12.28 -7.44
CA VAL A 484 5.17 -11.36 -7.41
C VAL A 484 3.92 -12.06 -7.95
N LEU A 485 4.03 -12.72 -9.10
CA LEU A 485 2.92 -13.48 -9.68
C LEU A 485 2.47 -14.63 -8.78
N ALA A 486 3.40 -15.33 -8.13
CA ALA A 486 3.09 -16.38 -7.17
C ALA A 486 2.35 -15.84 -5.93
N THR A 487 2.73 -14.65 -5.43
CA THR A 487 2.04 -13.98 -4.33
C THR A 487 0.61 -13.58 -4.72
N ILE A 488 0.44 -13.00 -5.92
CA ILE A 488 -0.88 -12.64 -6.46
C ILE A 488 -1.73 -13.89 -6.67
N GLY A 489 -1.18 -14.94 -7.28
CA GLY A 489 -1.85 -16.22 -7.49
C GLY A 489 -2.30 -16.85 -6.17
N TRP A 490 -1.44 -16.85 -5.15
CA TRP A 490 -1.79 -17.30 -3.80
C TRP A 490 -2.93 -16.48 -3.20
N PHE A 491 -2.88 -15.15 -3.31
CA PHE A 491 -3.92 -14.26 -2.80
C PHE A 491 -5.26 -14.52 -3.49
N VAL A 492 -5.28 -14.69 -4.82
CA VAL A 492 -6.47 -15.04 -5.60
C VAL A 492 -7.02 -16.40 -5.18
N ILE A 493 -6.17 -17.42 -5.03
CA ILE A 493 -6.59 -18.77 -4.60
C ILE A 493 -7.24 -18.72 -3.21
N LYS A 494 -6.63 -18.02 -2.24
CA LYS A 494 -7.22 -17.84 -0.90
C LYS A 494 -8.53 -17.06 -0.95
N SER A 495 -8.67 -16.16 -1.92
CA SER A 495 -9.83 -15.32 -2.15
C SER A 495 -10.96 -15.98 -2.94
N ARG A 496 -10.78 -17.22 -3.45
CA ARG A 496 -11.87 -17.96 -4.14
C ARG A 496 -13.13 -18.14 -3.28
N ARG A 497 -13.00 -18.08 -1.96
CA ARG A 497 -14.12 -18.19 -1.01
C ARG A 497 -15.01 -16.94 -0.95
N ILE A 498 -14.65 -15.85 -1.64
CA ILE A 498 -15.45 -14.60 -1.71
C ILE A 498 -16.83 -14.84 -2.33
N THR A 499 -16.94 -15.78 -3.27
CA THR A 499 -18.20 -16.10 -3.96
C THR A 499 -19.23 -16.78 -3.04
N ARG A 500 -18.85 -17.17 -1.82
CA ARG A 500 -19.80 -17.72 -0.84
C ARG A 500 -20.65 -16.58 -0.26
N ARG A 501 -21.97 -16.73 -0.34
CA ARG A 501 -22.95 -15.77 0.19
C ARG A 501 -22.69 -15.46 1.68
N GLY A 502 -22.99 -14.23 2.09
CA GLY A 502 -23.03 -13.83 3.51
C GLY A 502 -21.89 -12.94 4.01
N ARG A 503 -20.96 -12.51 3.14
CA ARG A 503 -19.84 -11.62 3.52
C ARG A 503 -19.63 -10.46 2.52
N PRO A 504 -20.59 -9.52 2.45
CA PRO A 504 -20.53 -8.37 1.54
C PRO A 504 -19.26 -7.53 1.72
N GLU A 505 -18.72 -7.45 2.94
CA GLU A 505 -17.57 -6.62 3.25
C GLU A 505 -16.26 -7.00 2.53
N VAL A 506 -16.14 -8.26 2.06
CA VAL A 506 -14.89 -8.75 1.44
C VAL A 506 -14.80 -8.34 -0.03
N ILE A 507 -15.94 -8.23 -0.70
CA ILE A 507 -16.04 -7.92 -2.13
C ILE A 507 -15.34 -6.59 -2.47
N PRO A 508 -15.64 -5.44 -1.82
CA PRO A 508 -14.94 -4.20 -2.12
C PRO A 508 -13.43 -4.25 -1.84
N LEU A 509 -13.00 -4.94 -0.78
CA LEU A 509 -11.57 -5.08 -0.44
C LEU A 509 -10.80 -5.88 -1.50
N PHE A 510 -11.38 -6.98 -1.99
CA PHE A 510 -10.75 -7.79 -3.01
C PHE A 510 -10.80 -7.13 -4.39
N CYS A 511 -11.95 -6.56 -4.76
CA CYS A 511 -12.11 -5.89 -6.05
C CYS A 511 -11.18 -4.67 -6.16
N VAL A 512 -10.94 -3.90 -5.09
CA VAL A 512 -9.99 -2.78 -5.17
C VAL A 512 -8.55 -3.25 -5.40
N CYS A 513 -8.16 -4.41 -4.86
CA CYS A 513 -6.86 -5.01 -5.18
C CYS A 513 -6.77 -5.39 -6.67
N ILE A 514 -7.82 -5.96 -7.26
CA ILE A 514 -7.86 -6.26 -8.71
C ILE A 514 -7.79 -4.98 -9.53
N LEU A 515 -8.62 -3.98 -9.21
CA LEU A 515 -8.65 -2.71 -9.93
C LEU A 515 -7.31 -1.99 -9.84
N PHE A 516 -6.61 -2.09 -8.71
CA PHE A 516 -5.24 -1.61 -8.57
C PHE A 516 -4.27 -2.32 -9.54
N LEU A 517 -4.29 -3.66 -9.61
CA LEU A 517 -3.46 -4.41 -10.57
C LEU A 517 -3.75 -4.03 -12.04
N THR A 518 -5.00 -3.67 -12.35
CA THR A 518 -5.38 -3.13 -13.66
C THR A 518 -4.87 -1.70 -13.85
N HIS A 519 -4.93 -0.85 -12.83
CA HIS A 519 -4.42 0.54 -12.88
C HIS A 519 -2.90 0.57 -13.10
N MET A 520 -2.17 -0.39 -12.53
CA MET A 520 -0.74 -0.60 -12.76
C MET A 520 -0.36 -0.80 -14.25
N LEU A 521 -1.30 -1.20 -15.12
CA LEU A 521 -1.06 -1.25 -16.57
C LEU A 521 -1.02 0.15 -17.21
N LEU A 522 -1.59 1.15 -16.53
CA LEU A 522 -1.82 2.47 -17.07
C LEU A 522 -0.94 3.55 -16.45
N ASP A 523 -0.53 3.38 -15.20
CA ASP A 523 0.27 4.35 -14.46
C ASP A 523 1.35 3.65 -13.61
N LEU A 524 2.24 4.46 -13.02
CA LEU A 524 3.26 4.00 -12.09
C LEU A 524 2.76 4.17 -10.64
N LEU A 525 2.42 3.08 -9.97
CA LEU A 525 1.84 3.06 -8.62
C LEU A 525 2.68 2.25 -7.63
N CYS A 526 3.30 1.16 -8.10
CA CYS A 526 4.04 0.21 -7.26
C CYS A 526 5.39 0.70 -6.73
N TRP A 527 5.83 1.90 -7.10
CA TRP A 527 7.06 2.52 -6.58
C TRP A 527 6.77 3.54 -5.47
N PHE A 528 5.49 3.72 -5.10
CA PHE A 528 5.07 4.68 -4.09
C PHE A 528 4.74 3.97 -2.78
N THR A 529 5.65 4.11 -1.80
CA THR A 529 5.60 3.38 -0.53
C THR A 529 4.23 3.44 0.19
N PRO A 530 3.56 4.61 0.35
CA PRO A 530 2.26 4.66 1.02
C PRO A 530 1.15 3.82 0.34
N ILE A 531 1.19 3.70 -0.99
CA ILE A 531 0.23 2.88 -1.75
C ILE A 531 0.50 1.40 -1.50
N LEU A 532 1.76 0.98 -1.44
CA LEU A 532 2.11 -0.40 -1.12
C LEU A 532 1.69 -0.78 0.30
N PHE A 533 1.82 0.12 1.27
CA PHE A 533 1.38 -0.14 2.65
C PHE A 533 -0.15 -0.25 2.75
N ILE A 534 -0.92 0.62 2.07
CA ILE A 534 -2.38 0.50 2.09
C ILE A 534 -2.82 -0.79 1.35
N LEU A 535 -2.16 -1.16 0.26
CA LEU A 535 -2.38 -2.45 -0.42
C LEU A 535 -2.10 -3.63 0.53
N ALA A 536 -0.99 -3.61 1.26
CA ALA A 536 -0.64 -4.61 2.26
C ALA A 536 -1.72 -4.72 3.35
N PHE A 537 -2.18 -3.59 3.87
CA PHE A 537 -3.27 -3.56 4.85
C PHE A 537 -4.58 -4.13 4.28
N THR A 538 -5.01 -3.68 3.10
CA THR A 538 -6.23 -4.15 2.43
C THR A 538 -6.17 -5.64 2.13
N ALA A 539 -5.03 -6.16 1.66
CA ALA A 539 -4.84 -7.58 1.42
C ALA A 539 -4.91 -8.40 2.72
N ALA A 540 -4.26 -7.95 3.79
CA ALA A 540 -4.32 -8.61 5.09
C ALA A 540 -5.74 -8.60 5.68
N MET A 541 -6.45 -7.47 5.57
CA MET A 541 -7.85 -7.34 5.99
C MET A 541 -8.78 -8.26 5.19
N THR A 542 -8.58 -8.37 3.87
CA THR A 542 -9.32 -9.30 2.99
C THR A 542 -9.15 -10.75 3.48
N LEU A 543 -7.92 -11.17 3.75
CA LEU A 543 -7.65 -12.54 4.21
C LEU A 543 -8.19 -12.80 5.63
N CYS A 544 -8.08 -11.83 6.54
CA CYS A 544 -8.65 -11.94 7.89
C CYS A 544 -10.19 -12.09 7.84
N THR A 545 -10.86 -11.26 7.05
CA THR A 545 -12.31 -11.31 6.87
C THR A 545 -12.79 -12.60 6.20
N LEU A 546 -11.95 -13.21 5.34
CA LEU A 546 -12.20 -14.51 4.73
C LEU A 546 -11.99 -15.70 5.66
N ASN A 547 -10.92 -15.71 6.45
CA ASN A 547 -10.57 -16.84 7.31
C ASN A 547 -11.48 -16.97 8.52
N SER A 548 -12.14 -15.90 8.88
CA SER A 548 -13.01 -15.86 10.03
C SER A 548 -14.39 -16.43 9.65
N ASN A 549 -14.57 -17.76 9.65
CA ASN A 549 -15.82 -18.50 9.95
C ASN A 549 -15.51 -19.98 10.23
N SER A 550 -16.10 -20.49 11.32
CA SER A 550 -16.75 -21.81 11.38
C SER A 550 -17.57 -21.98 12.69
N ASN A 551 -17.15 -21.40 13.82
CA ASN A 551 -17.68 -21.85 15.13
C ASN A 551 -18.76 -20.97 15.81
N LEU A 552 -19.18 -19.85 15.22
CA LEU A 552 -20.13 -18.93 15.87
C LEU A 552 -21.52 -18.86 15.22
N GLU A 553 -21.69 -19.37 14.01
CA GLU A 553 -23.01 -19.41 13.34
C GLU A 553 -23.74 -20.75 13.59
N GLU A 554 -23.13 -21.73 14.27
CA GLU A 554 -23.81 -22.96 14.72
C GLU A 554 -24.39 -22.86 16.15
N ASN A 555 -24.07 -21.80 16.91
CA ASN A 555 -24.50 -21.63 18.30
C ASN A 555 -25.39 -20.40 18.54
N SER A 556 -25.94 -19.80 17.48
CA SER A 556 -26.96 -18.74 17.53
C SER A 556 -28.07 -19.06 16.57
#